data_AF-A0A941KD99-F1
#
_entry.id   AF-A0A941KD99-F1
#
_cell.length_a   1.000
_cell.length_b   1.000
_cell.length_c   1.000
_cell.angle_alpha   90.00
_cell.angle_beta   90.00
_cell.angle_gamma   90.00
#
_symmetry.space_group_name_H-M   'P 1'
#
loop_
_entity.id
_entity.type
_entity.pdbx_description
1 polymer ?
#
loop_
_entity_poly.entity_id
_entity_poly.type
_entity_poly.pdbx_seq_one_letter_code
_entity_poly.pdbx_strand_id
1 'polypeptide(L)'
;MNWPEIARNWSTLVPAVMQQWPEAGESDLLALDGSREALAGYLAQATGRDYADIQDEISEWREGAMPADLRMDESEDMKAIAASGKYVPVGEDPSDDDAAFGDDDQAETPIGRT
;
A
#
# COMPACT_ATOMS: atom_id res chain seq x y z
N MET A 1 5.85 11.39 -4.74
CA MET A 1 7.33 11.42 -4.62
C MET A 1 7.99 11.43 -6.00
N ASN A 2 8.77 12.48 -6.30
CA ASN A 2 9.51 12.58 -7.57
C ASN A 2 10.93 12.01 -7.42
N TRP A 3 11.47 11.39 -8.47
CA TRP A 3 12.81 10.79 -8.47
C TRP A 3 13.96 11.73 -8.02
N PRO A 4 13.96 13.03 -8.33
CA PRO A 4 15.00 13.95 -7.85
C PRO A 4 15.09 14.05 -6.32
N GLU A 5 13.99 13.84 -5.60
CA GLU A 5 13.98 13.85 -4.12
C GLU A 5 14.63 12.58 -3.56
N ILE A 6 14.42 11.45 -4.23
CA ILE A 6 15.05 10.15 -3.92
C ILE A 6 16.56 10.27 -4.13
N ALA A 7 17.01 10.84 -5.24
CA ALA A 7 18.43 11.05 -5.51
C ALA A 7 19.08 11.98 -4.47
N ARG A 8 18.39 13.03 -4.03
CA ARG A 8 18.89 13.94 -2.97
C ARG A 8 19.04 13.27 -1.60
N ASN A 9 18.13 12.36 -1.27
CA ASN A 9 18.09 11.66 0.02
C ASN A 9 18.54 10.20 -0.08
N TRP A 10 19.33 9.87 -1.10
CA TRP A 10 19.63 8.49 -1.47
C TRP A 10 20.27 7.70 -0.32
N SER A 11 21.25 8.28 0.37
CA SER A 11 21.93 7.66 1.51
C SER A 11 20.99 7.28 2.66
N THR A 12 19.91 8.03 2.86
CA THR A 12 18.87 7.74 3.86
C THR A 12 17.94 6.61 3.41
N LEU A 13 17.78 6.44 2.09
CA LEU A 13 16.91 5.41 1.50
C LEU A 13 17.62 4.07 1.30
N VAL A 14 18.96 4.03 1.25
CA VAL A 14 19.75 2.78 1.17
C VAL A 14 19.27 1.68 2.13
N PRO A 15 19.07 1.90 3.43
CA PRO A 15 18.57 0.84 4.32
C PRO A 15 17.15 0.36 3.98
N ALA A 16 16.29 1.20 3.38
CA ALA A 16 14.97 0.79 2.90
C ALA A 16 15.07 -0.03 1.60
N VAL A 17 16.02 0.33 0.72
CA VAL A 17 16.35 -0.43 -0.49
C VAL A 17 16.87 -1.82 -0.11
N MET A 18 17.79 -1.92 0.85
CA MET A 18 18.34 -3.21 1.31
C MET A 18 17.29 -4.12 1.97
N GLN A 19 16.25 -3.54 2.59
CA GLN A 19 15.13 -4.32 3.13
C GLN A 19 14.30 -4.96 2.02
N GLN A 20 14.13 -4.27 0.89
CA GLN A 20 13.40 -4.80 -0.26
C GLN A 20 14.25 -5.76 -1.09
N TRP A 21 15.52 -5.43 -1.30
CA TRP A 21 16.48 -6.22 -2.06
C TRP A 21 17.68 -6.58 -1.18
N PRO A 22 17.60 -7.66 -0.39
CA PRO A 22 18.68 -8.07 0.53
C PRO A 22 19.94 -8.56 -0.19
N GLU A 23 19.85 -8.83 -1.48
CA GLU A 23 20.98 -9.15 -2.37
C GLU A 23 21.86 -7.92 -2.68
N ALA A 24 21.33 -6.72 -2.44
CA ALA A 24 22.04 -5.47 -2.63
C ALA A 24 23.00 -5.18 -1.46
N GLY A 25 24.24 -4.82 -1.79
CA GLY A 25 25.26 -4.41 -0.83
C GLY A 25 25.16 -2.93 -0.48
N GLU A 26 25.24 -2.59 0.82
CA GLU A 26 25.19 -1.21 1.31
C GLU A 26 26.24 -0.31 0.66
N SER A 27 27.50 -0.78 0.61
CA SER A 27 28.62 -0.02 0.05
C SER A 27 28.44 0.28 -1.43
N ASP A 28 27.95 -0.70 -2.21
CA ASP A 28 27.68 -0.53 -3.63
C ASP A 28 26.50 0.42 -3.86
N LEU A 29 25.42 0.27 -3.08
CA LEU A 29 24.27 1.18 -3.13
C LEU A 29 24.67 2.61 -2.79
N LEU A 30 25.47 2.84 -1.74
CA LEU A 30 25.96 4.17 -1.36
C LEU A 30 26.88 4.79 -2.41
N ALA A 31 27.53 3.98 -3.25
CA ALA A 31 28.34 4.47 -4.37
C ALA A 31 27.50 4.90 -5.59
N LEU A 32 26.20 4.57 -5.63
CA LEU A 32 25.29 5.01 -6.68
C LEU A 32 24.80 6.45 -6.44
N ASP A 33 24.54 7.16 -7.53
CA ASP A 33 23.92 8.51 -7.52
C ASP A 33 22.42 8.52 -7.13
N GLY A 34 21.85 7.39 -6.73
CA GLY A 34 20.41 7.26 -6.48
C GLY A 34 19.55 7.48 -7.74
N SER A 35 20.14 7.34 -8.93
CA SER A 35 19.43 7.38 -10.21
C SER A 35 18.70 6.07 -10.50
N ARG A 36 17.51 6.15 -11.11
CA ARG A 36 16.65 4.97 -11.37
C ARG A 36 17.36 3.94 -12.21
N GLU A 37 18.02 4.41 -13.26
CA GLU A 37 18.74 3.57 -14.21
C GLU A 37 19.94 2.90 -13.55
N ALA A 38 20.65 3.62 -12.69
CA ALA A 38 21.80 3.11 -11.95
C ALA A 38 21.38 2.03 -10.94
N LEU A 39 20.30 2.27 -10.19
CA LEU A 39 19.72 1.30 -9.27
C LEU A 39 19.22 0.05 -10.01
N ALA A 40 18.47 0.24 -11.10
CA ALA A 40 17.93 -0.88 -11.88
C ALA A 40 19.05 -1.73 -12.49
N GLY A 41 20.09 -1.10 -13.04
CA GLY A 41 21.22 -1.81 -13.63
C GLY A 41 22.05 -2.57 -12.58
N TYR A 42 22.20 -1.98 -11.40
CA TYR A 42 22.86 -2.63 -10.27
C TYR A 42 22.04 -3.84 -9.77
N LEU A 43 20.75 -3.66 -9.49
CA LEU A 43 19.88 -4.71 -8.99
C LEU A 43 19.71 -5.86 -10.00
N ALA A 44 19.61 -5.57 -11.29
CA ALA A 44 19.58 -6.61 -12.32
C ALA A 44 20.86 -7.47 -12.31
N GLN A 45 22.04 -6.86 -12.11
CA GLN A 45 23.30 -7.60 -11.97
C GLN A 45 23.40 -8.35 -10.64
N ALA A 46 23.01 -7.73 -9.53
CA ALA A 46 23.12 -8.32 -8.19
C ALA A 46 22.17 -9.50 -8.01
N THR A 47 20.93 -9.38 -8.49
CA THR A 47 19.89 -10.42 -8.38
C THR A 47 19.88 -11.40 -9.56
N GLY A 48 20.53 -11.05 -10.67
CA GLY A 48 20.48 -11.82 -11.92
C GLY A 48 19.11 -11.80 -12.62
N ARG A 49 18.22 -10.88 -12.23
CA ARG A 49 16.87 -10.73 -12.79
C ARG A 49 16.85 -9.80 -14.00
N ASP A 50 15.75 -9.86 -14.74
CA ASP A 50 15.57 -9.03 -15.93
C ASP A 50 15.46 -7.55 -15.56
N TYR A 51 16.08 -6.68 -16.36
CA TYR A 51 16.07 -5.24 -16.12
C TYR A 51 14.66 -4.63 -16.12
N ALA A 52 13.75 -5.14 -16.95
CA ALA A 52 12.38 -4.64 -17.02
C ALA A 52 11.57 -5.02 -15.78
N ASP A 53 11.79 -6.21 -15.23
CA ASP A 53 11.17 -6.68 -13.97
C ASP A 53 11.62 -5.80 -12.80
N ILE A 54 12.93 -5.56 -12.69
CA ILE A 54 13.51 -4.65 -11.69
C ILE A 54 12.97 -3.22 -11.83
N GLN A 55 12.79 -2.72 -13.07
CA GLN A 55 12.24 -1.39 -13.32
C GLN A 55 10.79 -1.24 -12.82
N ASP A 56 10.01 -2.31 -12.91
CA ASP A 56 8.63 -2.37 -12.42
C ASP A 56 8.63 -2.38 -10.89
N GLU A 57 9.42 -3.27 -10.28
CA GLU A 57 9.57 -3.36 -8.81
C GLU A 57 10.06 -2.05 -8.19
N ILE A 58 11.00 -1.33 -8.84
CA ILE A 58 11.46 -0.02 -8.35
C ILE A 58 10.32 1.01 -8.39
N SER A 59 9.44 0.92 -9.39
CA SER A 59 8.26 1.80 -9.49
C SER A 59 7.27 1.50 -8.39
N GLU A 60 6.99 0.21 -8.14
CA GLU A 60 6.15 -0.25 -7.04
C GLU A 60 6.73 0.11 -5.68
N TRP A 61 8.04 -0.07 -5.47
CA TRP A 61 8.74 0.29 -4.24
C TRP A 61 8.63 1.79 -3.95
N ARG A 62 8.80 2.63 -4.98
CA ARG A 62 8.60 4.08 -4.88
C ARG A 62 7.17 4.43 -4.46
N GLU A 63 6.19 3.65 -4.87
CA GLU A 63 4.75 3.89 -4.61
C GLU A 63 4.28 3.29 -3.28
N GLY A 64 4.86 2.16 -2.84
CA GLY A 64 4.37 1.38 -1.70
C GLY A 64 5.28 1.32 -0.47
N ALA A 65 6.60 1.41 -0.62
CA ALA A 65 7.59 1.14 0.44
C ALA A 65 8.20 2.40 1.07
N MET A 66 7.49 3.54 0.99
CA MET A 66 7.92 4.76 1.65
C MET A 66 7.82 4.61 3.18
N PRO A 67 8.89 4.88 3.96
CA PRO A 67 8.77 5.04 5.40
C PRO A 67 7.77 6.17 5.68
N ALA A 68 6.95 6.00 6.73
CA ALA A 68 5.83 6.89 7.05
C ALA A 68 6.22 8.39 7.15
N ASP A 69 7.50 8.69 7.40
CA ASP A 69 8.07 10.04 7.54
C ASP A 69 8.09 10.86 6.23
N LEU A 70 8.03 10.21 5.06
CA LEU A 70 8.01 10.87 3.73
C LEU A 70 6.63 10.75 3.03
N ARG A 71 5.62 10.22 3.72
CA ARG A 71 4.25 10.06 3.20
C ARG A 71 3.41 11.33 3.40
N MET A 72 3.93 12.48 2.97
CA MET A 72 3.17 13.74 2.91
C MET A 72 3.19 14.27 1.48
N ASP A 73 2.39 13.65 0.62
CA ASP A 73 2.00 14.24 -0.67
C ASP A 73 0.49 14.46 -0.61
N GLU A 74 0.12 15.69 -0.26
CA GLU A 74 -1.23 16.25 -0.11
C GLU A 74 -2.12 16.10 -1.36
N SER A 75 -1.58 15.58 -2.48
CA SER A 75 -2.34 15.31 -3.70
C SER A 75 -2.98 13.92 -3.77
N GLU A 76 -2.59 12.99 -2.89
CA GLU A 76 -3.08 11.60 -2.87
C GLU A 76 -4.17 11.36 -1.80
N ASP A 77 -4.67 12.39 -1.12
CA ASP A 77 -5.85 12.27 -0.23
C ASP A 77 -7.18 12.17 -1.02
N MET A 78 -7.22 12.65 -2.27
CA MET A 78 -8.50 12.77 -2.98
C MET A 78 -8.96 11.49 -3.69
N LYS A 79 -8.08 10.50 -3.90
CA LYS A 79 -8.46 9.20 -4.50
C LYS A 79 -8.93 8.17 -3.47
N ALA A 80 -8.53 8.29 -2.20
CA ALA A 80 -9.01 7.41 -1.14
C ALA A 80 -10.52 7.62 -0.83
N ILE A 81 -11.08 8.78 -1.18
CA ILE A 81 -12.52 9.05 -1.08
C ILE A 81 -13.33 8.32 -2.17
N ALA A 82 -12.72 7.88 -3.28
CA ALA A 82 -13.45 7.16 -4.32
C ALA A 82 -13.68 5.66 -3.99
N ALA A 83 -12.82 5.06 -3.16
CA ALA A 83 -12.92 3.64 -2.77
C ALA A 83 -13.70 3.40 -1.47
N SER A 84 -13.98 4.44 -0.69
CA SER A 84 -14.83 4.39 0.51
C SER A 84 -16.33 4.50 0.18
N GLY A 85 -16.69 4.52 -1.11
CA GLY A 85 -18.05 4.35 -1.60
C GLY A 85 -18.60 2.92 -1.43
N LYS A 86 -18.37 2.28 -0.28
CA LYS A 86 -19.21 1.16 0.14
C LYS A 86 -20.56 1.73 0.58
N TYR A 87 -21.37 1.95 -0.44
CA TYR A 87 -22.80 2.15 -0.47
C TYR A 87 -23.52 1.59 0.77
N VAL A 88 -23.99 2.49 1.64
CA VAL A 88 -25.23 2.27 2.40
C VAL A 88 -26.26 3.19 1.76
N PRO A 89 -27.30 2.67 1.09
CA PRO A 89 -28.35 3.50 0.53
C PRO A 89 -29.05 4.28 1.65
N VAL A 90 -29.48 5.50 1.35
CA VAL A 90 -30.20 6.34 2.31
C VAL A 90 -31.49 5.66 2.76
N GLY A 91 -31.51 5.18 4.00
CA GLY A 91 -32.69 4.56 4.63
C GLY A 91 -32.44 3.28 5.43
N GLU A 92 -31.23 2.71 5.45
CA GLU A 92 -30.95 1.44 6.16
C GLU A 92 -30.15 1.70 7.46
N ASP A 93 -30.76 1.37 8.61
CA ASP A 93 -30.12 1.40 9.92
C ASP A 93 -29.43 0.04 10.17
N PRO A 94 -28.19 0.00 10.70
CA PRO A 94 -27.43 -1.24 10.93
C PRO A 94 -28.06 -2.21 11.96
N SER A 95 -29.25 -1.92 12.49
CA SER A 95 -29.99 -2.78 13.41
C SER A 95 -30.96 -3.76 12.74
N ASP A 96 -31.11 -3.76 11.41
CA ASP A 96 -32.17 -4.51 10.69
C ASP A 96 -31.70 -5.86 10.07
N ASP A 97 -30.46 -6.30 10.31
CA ASP A 97 -29.97 -7.62 9.88
C ASP A 97 -30.36 -8.70 10.90
N ASP A 98 -31.66 -8.95 11.04
CA ASP A 98 -32.26 -9.99 11.91
C ASP A 98 -31.89 -11.43 11.46
N ALA A 99 -31.21 -11.58 10.32
CA ALA A 99 -30.83 -12.89 9.77
C ALA A 99 -29.58 -13.51 10.43
N ALA A 100 -28.82 -12.73 11.21
CA ALA A 100 -27.55 -13.14 11.78
C ALA A 100 -27.64 -13.80 13.18
N PHE A 101 -28.78 -13.74 13.86
CA PHE A 101 -28.92 -14.30 15.21
C PHE A 101 -30.08 -15.30 15.32
N GLY A 102 -29.74 -16.57 15.07
CA GLY A 102 -30.22 -17.76 15.79
C GLY A 102 -31.70 -17.87 16.13
N ASP A 103 -32.41 -18.65 15.31
CA ASP A 103 -33.53 -19.49 15.72
C ASP A 103 -33.19 -20.24 17.02
N ASP A 104 -33.95 -20.03 18.10
CA ASP A 104 -34.41 -21.11 18.98
C ASP A 104 -35.40 -20.56 20.04
N ASP A 105 -36.62 -21.07 19.96
CA ASP A 105 -37.59 -21.24 21.04
C ASP A 105 -38.05 -19.99 21.82
N GLN A 106 -39.15 -19.39 21.36
CA GLN A 106 -40.27 -19.04 22.23
C GLN A 106 -41.53 -18.79 21.40
N ALA A 107 -42.35 -19.85 21.31
CA ALA A 107 -43.72 -19.74 20.88
C ALA A 107 -44.53 -19.00 21.95
N GLU A 108 -45.08 -17.81 21.67
CA GLU A 108 -46.40 -17.42 22.18
C GLU A 108 -47.18 -16.54 21.17
N THR A 109 -48.39 -17.01 20.92
CA THR A 109 -49.44 -16.63 19.97
C THR A 109 -50.05 -15.21 20.14
N PRO A 110 -50.89 -14.74 19.18
CA PRO A 110 -50.98 -13.35 18.74
C PRO A 110 -51.86 -12.42 19.58
N ILE A 111 -51.52 -11.12 19.53
CA ILE A 111 -52.36 -10.02 20.03
C ILE A 111 -53.60 -9.86 19.14
N GLY A 112 -54.79 -10.03 19.72
CA GLY A 112 -56.05 -9.73 19.03
C GLY A 112 -57.33 -9.83 19.87
N ARG A 113 -57.79 -8.66 20.33
CA ARG A 113 -59.19 -8.20 20.52
C ARG A 113 -60.07 -8.90 21.59
N THR A 114 -60.36 -8.19 22.69
CA THR A 114 -61.53 -7.29 22.86
C THR A 114 -61.27 -6.32 24.00
#